data_AF-A0A0W0SBU6-F1
#
_entry.id   AF-A0A0W0SBU6-F1
#
_cell.length_a   1.000
_cell.length_b   1.000
_cell.length_c   1.000
_cell.angle_alpha   90.00
_cell.angle_beta   90.00
_cell.angle_gamma   90.00
#
_symmetry.space_group_name_H-M   'P 1'
#
loop_
_entity.id
_entity.type
_entity.pdbx_description
1 polymer ?
#
loop_
_entity_poly.entity_id
_entity_poly.type
_entity_poly.pdbx_seq_one_letter_code
_entity_poly.pdbx_strand_id
1 'polypeptide(L)'
;MAKNTLYNFLDLCVYKNKKLHLGNDVYLIKTQDKTNCPYFRFDLPIEQPISFKFKDLELNLSKHHISVYEGENSENPSLSQFHYSAYFVDKKNQEYVLHVFFNERNQLSQLPVLSLITGDDKKTHLEIEEYLSDQFITLAREKVDPIISEVQRRKSEKIRNLQIQYEKDEHQASELSKDLIAKKLEHEVVVQRMIKTLKALNPLFKHDSYIRIAKSLELFIQQPKAVSQQKKITSQQTKKQAPKADSKKAESLGGKPKSASRSAQKSPQSQAPKSSSTSHVEADLEAAIVKFNSLENDDARAVNEICNLYTEVNSILLLSEDDDALPKDFMDKINTLQLQINLKATTLLHRLIAQRKFDLAKTFTPFHYQLDEKFLIQALEQADGEFLDFLLDHGEYTLDNQPIRIEDQTFKSAVHYCFSTCQKKSMASCLSTLLRHGASILVKGTNGMPLAYTILSTPQHPLRPALEENRSLTLQSRYFYAQLANLMQNYIMTGVVDSERKEKLTQDMESYRVEAQSFLLSKNLDKGIGNKLRKQVDQLAEILMPKDDSGLNEYQQSIRSSIHQGLPGVRNPKNLRRANLLFKEAIKFIQEDKMGTWNGEEDHLKKLLGVK
;
A
#
# COMPACT_ATOMS: atom_id res chain seq x y z
N MET A 1 3.27 -15.54 -6.73
CA MET A 1 4.07 -14.36 -6.34
C MET A 1 3.20 -13.14 -6.54
N ALA A 2 3.26 -12.16 -5.63
CA ALA A 2 2.48 -10.93 -5.77
C ALA A 2 3.02 -10.09 -6.94
N LYS A 3 2.13 -9.36 -7.61
CA LYS A 3 2.47 -8.53 -8.77
C LYS A 3 3.13 -7.24 -8.30
N ASN A 4 4.35 -6.96 -8.77
CA ASN A 4 4.92 -5.64 -8.59
C ASN A 4 4.28 -4.65 -9.58
N THR A 5 3.31 -3.87 -9.09
CA THR A 5 2.56 -2.92 -9.93
C THR A 5 3.43 -1.80 -10.49
N LEU A 6 4.53 -1.45 -9.81
CA LEU A 6 5.50 -0.47 -10.29
C LEU A 6 6.31 -1.03 -11.45
N TYR A 7 6.81 -2.27 -11.35
CA TYR A 7 7.49 -2.96 -12.45
C TYR A 7 6.58 -3.08 -13.68
N ASN A 8 5.33 -3.50 -13.48
CA ASN A 8 4.36 -3.64 -14.56
C ASN A 8 4.09 -2.31 -15.28
N PHE A 9 3.96 -1.21 -14.53
CA PHE A 9 3.83 0.12 -15.10
C PHE A 9 5.07 0.48 -15.94
N LEU A 10 6.28 0.24 -15.43
CA LEU A 10 7.52 0.50 -16.14
C LEU A 10 7.63 -0.34 -17.43
N ASP A 11 7.30 -1.63 -17.40
CA ASP A 11 7.36 -2.49 -18.60
C ASP A 11 6.34 -2.06 -19.66
N LEU A 12 5.08 -1.87 -19.26
CA LEU A 12 3.97 -1.66 -20.20
C LEU A 12 3.89 -0.23 -20.73
N CYS A 13 4.06 0.76 -19.86
CA CYS A 13 3.78 2.15 -20.18
C CYS A 13 5.03 2.93 -20.54
N VAL A 14 6.19 2.52 -20.02
CA VAL A 14 7.41 3.33 -20.08
C VAL A 14 8.43 2.73 -21.05
N TYR A 15 8.90 1.51 -20.76
CA TYR A 15 9.96 0.85 -21.50
C TYR A 15 9.52 0.52 -22.95
N LYS A 16 8.38 -0.15 -23.12
CA LYS A 16 7.83 -0.48 -24.45
C LYS A 16 7.55 0.75 -25.32
N ASN A 17 7.22 1.89 -24.70
CA ASN A 17 6.88 3.12 -25.42
C ASN A 17 8.06 4.09 -25.57
N LYS A 18 9.22 3.82 -24.95
CA LYS A 18 10.40 4.71 -24.90
C LYS A 18 10.10 6.14 -24.43
N LYS A 19 9.21 6.31 -23.44
CA LYS A 19 8.68 7.63 -23.02
C LYS A 19 9.20 8.18 -21.68
N LEU A 20 10.06 7.47 -20.94
CA LEU A 20 10.72 8.09 -19.79
C LEU A 20 12.00 8.79 -20.23
N HIS A 21 11.92 10.11 -20.34
CA HIS A 21 13.02 10.97 -19.95
C HIS A 21 12.62 11.60 -18.62
N LEU A 22 13.37 11.31 -17.55
CA LEU A 22 13.12 11.85 -16.21
C LEU A 22 13.81 13.19 -15.95
N GLY A 23 14.41 13.81 -16.98
CA GLY A 23 15.40 14.87 -16.78
C GLY A 23 16.68 14.32 -16.14
N ASN A 24 17.75 15.10 -16.16
CA ASN A 24 19.00 14.83 -15.43
C ASN A 24 19.75 13.53 -15.81
N ASP A 25 19.75 13.13 -17.08
CA ASP A 25 20.48 11.93 -17.57
C ASP A 25 20.11 10.60 -16.87
N VAL A 26 18.93 10.53 -16.24
CA VAL A 26 18.43 9.30 -15.63
C VAL A 26 17.62 8.51 -16.66
N TYR A 27 18.12 7.33 -17.02
CA TYR A 27 17.50 6.42 -17.98
C TYR A 27 17.00 5.14 -17.31
N LEU A 28 15.92 4.58 -17.84
CA LEU A 28 15.38 3.29 -17.44
C LEU A 28 16.13 2.16 -18.18
N ILE A 29 16.83 1.32 -17.43
CA ILE A 29 17.58 0.17 -17.97
C ILE A 29 16.87 -1.11 -17.57
N LYS A 30 16.56 -1.98 -18.54
CA LYS A 30 16.06 -3.34 -18.27
C LYS A 30 17.24 -4.30 -18.24
N THR A 31 17.36 -5.08 -17.17
CA THR A 31 18.48 -6.01 -16.98
C THR A 31 18.03 -7.24 -16.17
N GLN A 32 18.94 -8.17 -15.92
CA GLN A 32 18.72 -9.38 -15.12
C GLN A 32 19.76 -9.46 -14.02
N ASP A 33 19.37 -10.03 -12.88
CA ASP A 33 20.31 -10.31 -11.80
C ASP A 33 21.05 -11.65 -12.03
N LYS A 34 21.88 -12.05 -11.06
CA LYS A 34 22.65 -13.30 -11.12
C LYS A 34 21.79 -14.56 -11.13
N THR A 35 20.53 -14.45 -10.71
CA THR A 35 19.53 -15.52 -10.72
C THR A 35 18.63 -15.46 -11.96
N ASN A 36 18.98 -14.64 -12.96
CA ASN A 36 18.19 -14.36 -14.16
C ASN A 36 16.82 -13.74 -13.88
N CYS A 37 16.62 -13.15 -12.69
CA CYS A 37 15.38 -12.44 -12.38
C CYS A 37 15.42 -11.05 -13.04
N PRO A 38 14.42 -10.71 -13.88
CA PRO A 38 14.40 -9.43 -14.56
C PRO A 38 14.08 -8.30 -13.59
N TYR A 39 14.76 -7.17 -13.78
CA TYR A 39 14.49 -5.94 -13.04
C TYR A 39 14.76 -4.70 -13.90
N PHE A 40 14.14 -3.61 -13.49
CA PHE A 40 14.43 -2.29 -14.01
C PHE A 40 15.37 -1.55 -13.07
N ARG A 41 16.32 -0.80 -13.66
CA ARG A 41 17.31 -0.01 -12.94
C ARG A 41 17.28 1.45 -13.41
N PHE A 42 17.32 2.37 -12.46
CA PHE A 42 17.59 3.80 -12.68
C PHE A 42 18.98 4.12 -12.13
N ASP A 43 19.94 4.37 -13.01
CA ASP A 43 21.26 4.86 -12.58
C ASP A 43 21.15 6.34 -12.22
N LEU A 44 21.67 6.69 -11.04
CA LEU A 44 21.51 8.02 -10.47
C LEU A 44 22.81 8.82 -10.57
N PRO A 45 22.75 10.13 -10.89
CA PRO A 45 23.94 10.96 -10.99
C PRO A 45 24.48 11.35 -9.62
N ILE A 46 25.82 11.37 -9.52
CA ILE A 46 26.54 11.87 -8.36
C ILE A 46 26.98 13.31 -8.67
N GLU A 47 26.12 14.27 -8.34
CA GLU A 47 26.37 15.70 -8.58
C GLU A 47 27.44 16.28 -7.64
N GLN A 48 27.56 15.73 -6.43
CA GLN A 48 28.51 16.16 -5.40
C GLN A 48 29.13 14.94 -4.72
N PRO A 49 30.40 15.01 -4.29
CA PRO A 49 31.02 13.96 -3.50
C PRO A 49 30.24 13.73 -2.20
N ILE A 50 29.86 12.48 -1.94
CA ILE A 50 29.15 12.07 -0.72
C ILE A 50 30.04 11.08 0.02
N SER A 51 30.39 11.39 1.27
CA SER A 51 31.20 10.51 2.11
C SER A 51 30.58 10.31 3.49
N PHE A 52 30.79 9.13 4.06
CA PHE A 52 30.34 8.77 5.39
C PHE A 52 31.50 8.24 6.23
N LYS A 53 31.50 8.55 7.53
CA LYS A 53 32.42 7.95 8.48
C LYS A 53 31.83 6.64 9.00
N PHE A 54 32.58 5.55 8.84
CA PHE A 54 32.24 4.24 9.38
C PHE A 54 33.42 3.70 10.18
N LYS A 55 33.32 3.73 11.51
CA LYS A 55 34.45 3.45 12.41
C LYS A 55 35.63 4.36 12.03
N ASP A 56 36.79 3.79 11.76
CA ASP A 56 38.00 4.51 11.34
C ASP A 56 38.10 4.70 9.82
N LEU A 57 37.08 4.29 9.06
CA LEU A 57 37.04 4.36 7.60
C LEU A 57 36.19 5.52 7.11
N GLU A 58 36.58 6.04 5.95
CA GLU A 58 35.82 7.02 5.18
C GLU A 58 35.32 6.35 3.92
N LEU A 59 34.00 6.20 3.81
CA LEU A 59 33.31 5.53 2.72
C LEU A 59 32.84 6.58 1.72
N ASN A 60 33.41 6.59 0.52
CA ASN A 60 33.05 7.53 -0.54
C ASN A 60 32.08 6.88 -1.53
N LEU A 61 30.96 7.54 -1.79
CA LEU A 61 29.96 7.06 -2.75
C LEU A 61 30.56 7.05 -4.16
N SER A 62 30.59 5.89 -4.80
CA SER A 62 31.12 5.73 -6.15
C SER A 62 30.02 5.57 -7.21
N LYS A 63 28.94 4.85 -6.87
CA LYS A 63 27.81 4.56 -7.78
C LYS A 63 26.55 4.35 -6.97
N HIS A 64 25.40 4.68 -7.52
CA HIS A 64 24.12 4.34 -6.92
C HIS A 64 22.99 4.26 -7.93
N HIS A 65 21.96 3.49 -7.59
CA HIS A 65 20.83 3.26 -8.46
C HIS A 65 19.58 2.85 -7.67
N ILE A 66 18.43 2.92 -8.34
CA ILE A 66 17.15 2.39 -7.86
C ILE A 66 16.82 1.15 -8.69
N SER A 67 16.40 0.08 -8.03
CA SER A 67 16.06 -1.19 -8.67
C SER A 67 14.63 -1.61 -8.35
N VAL A 68 13.88 -2.01 -9.38
CA VAL A 68 12.48 -2.46 -9.31
C VAL A 68 12.39 -3.86 -9.92
N TYR A 69 12.18 -4.89 -9.09
CA TYR A 69 12.09 -6.28 -9.54
C TYR A 69 10.68 -6.67 -10.01
N GLU A 70 10.59 -7.66 -10.90
CA GLU A 70 9.30 -8.16 -11.39
C GLU A 70 8.41 -8.76 -10.29
N GLY A 71 9.01 -9.53 -9.39
CA GLY A 71 8.32 -10.14 -8.26
C GLY A 71 8.43 -9.30 -6.99
N GLU A 72 7.34 -9.25 -6.22
CA GLU A 72 7.34 -8.77 -4.84
C GLU A 72 6.86 -9.87 -3.88
N ASN A 73 7.34 -9.83 -2.64
CA ASN A 73 6.86 -10.68 -1.56
C ASN A 73 6.82 -9.89 -0.25
N SER A 74 5.62 -9.66 0.29
CA SER A 74 5.42 -8.94 1.55
C SER A 74 6.02 -9.67 2.77
N GLU A 75 6.17 -11.00 2.70
CA GLU A 75 6.79 -11.79 3.78
C GLU A 75 8.32 -11.72 3.77
N ASN A 76 8.92 -11.33 2.64
CA ASN A 76 10.35 -11.15 2.51
C ASN A 76 10.69 -9.66 2.30
N PRO A 77 11.14 -8.94 3.34
CA PRO A 77 11.48 -7.52 3.24
C PRO A 77 12.51 -7.16 2.17
N SER A 78 13.32 -8.13 1.72
CA SER A 78 14.30 -7.93 0.65
C SER A 78 13.68 -7.99 -0.75
N LEU A 79 12.46 -8.52 -0.88
CA LEU A 79 11.64 -8.54 -2.10
C LEU A 79 10.53 -7.49 -2.02
N SER A 80 10.88 -6.30 -1.54
CA SER A 80 10.02 -5.13 -1.51
C SER A 80 9.73 -4.58 -2.91
N GLN A 81 8.83 -3.60 -3.03
CA GLN A 81 8.42 -3.03 -4.32
C GLN A 81 9.62 -2.45 -5.10
N PHE A 82 10.54 -1.78 -4.41
CA PHE A 82 11.80 -1.33 -5.00
C PHE A 82 12.86 -1.14 -3.91
N HIS A 83 14.12 -1.02 -4.31
CA HIS A 83 15.19 -0.72 -3.36
C HIS A 83 16.23 0.21 -3.96
N TYR A 84 16.88 0.97 -3.08
CA TYR A 84 18.03 1.79 -3.38
C TYR A 84 19.31 1.02 -3.10
N SER A 85 20.24 1.06 -4.04
CA SER A 85 21.56 0.46 -3.91
C SER A 85 22.64 1.52 -4.08
N ALA A 86 23.59 1.56 -3.16
CA ALA A 86 24.74 2.46 -3.21
C ALA A 86 26.05 1.69 -3.01
N TYR A 87 27.03 1.99 -3.83
CA TYR A 87 28.38 1.43 -3.77
C TYR A 87 29.31 2.48 -3.19
N PHE A 88 30.09 2.06 -2.20
CA PHE A 88 31.08 2.90 -1.55
C PHE A 88 32.47 2.31 -1.71
N VAL A 89 33.48 3.17 -1.74
CA VAL A 89 34.89 2.81 -1.83
C VAL A 89 35.64 3.49 -0.69
N ASP A 90 36.46 2.72 0.02
CA ASP A 90 37.35 3.26 1.06
C ASP A 90 38.71 3.71 0.48
N LYS A 91 39.61 4.21 1.35
CA LYS A 91 40.95 4.65 0.95
C LYS A 91 41.86 3.52 0.43
N LYS A 92 41.47 2.25 0.65
CA LYS A 92 42.18 1.05 0.18
C LYS A 92 41.56 0.47 -1.09
N ASN A 93 40.65 1.20 -1.74
CA ASN A 93 39.84 0.72 -2.87
C ASN A 93 39.00 -0.52 -2.57
N GLN A 94 38.64 -0.74 -1.31
CA GLN A 94 37.73 -1.80 -0.91
C GLN A 94 36.28 -1.38 -1.17
N GLU A 95 35.52 -2.22 -1.86
CA GLU A 95 34.14 -1.93 -2.21
C GLU A 95 33.14 -2.42 -1.15
N TYR A 96 32.13 -1.57 -0.90
CA TYR A 96 31.01 -1.83 -0.01
C TYR A 96 29.71 -1.56 -0.76
N VAL A 97 28.66 -2.33 -0.45
CA VAL A 97 27.33 -2.14 -1.02
C VAL A 97 26.29 -1.98 0.08
N LEU A 98 25.52 -0.90 -0.03
CA LEU A 98 24.37 -0.58 0.79
C LEU A 98 23.10 -0.92 0.04
N HIS A 99 22.16 -1.59 0.69
CA HIS A 99 20.81 -1.80 0.21
C HIS A 99 19.79 -1.21 1.19
N VAL A 100 18.84 -0.43 0.67
CA VAL A 100 17.72 0.15 1.44
C VAL A 100 16.40 -0.17 0.71
N PHE A 101 15.50 -0.88 1.38
CA PHE A 101 14.32 -1.51 0.77
C PHE A 101 13.04 -0.76 1.09
N PHE A 102 12.18 -0.54 0.09
CA PHE A 102 10.96 0.25 0.21
C PHE A 102 9.74 -0.55 -0.25
N ASN A 103 8.70 -0.55 0.57
CA ASN A 103 7.42 -1.18 0.26
C ASN A 103 6.58 -0.29 -0.68
N GLU A 104 5.37 -0.76 -1.02
CA GLU A 104 4.45 -0.04 -1.90
C GLU A 104 3.95 1.31 -1.37
N ARG A 105 4.04 1.52 -0.05
CA ARG A 105 3.70 2.78 0.62
C ARG A 105 4.92 3.70 0.74
N ASN A 106 6.03 3.39 0.05
CA ASN A 106 7.32 4.10 0.16
C ASN A 106 7.91 4.12 1.59
N GLN A 107 7.57 3.10 2.40
CA GLN A 107 8.10 2.91 3.74
C GLN A 107 9.23 1.91 3.72
N LEU A 108 10.17 2.05 4.66
CA LEU A 108 11.26 1.09 4.82
C LEU A 108 10.70 -0.29 5.17
N SER A 109 11.06 -1.30 4.38
CA SER A 109 10.68 -2.69 4.66
C SER A 109 11.59 -3.34 5.71
N GLN A 110 12.84 -2.90 5.79
CA GLN A 110 13.82 -3.32 6.78
C GLN A 110 14.88 -2.24 7.01
N LEU A 111 15.71 -2.42 8.04
CA LEU A 111 16.87 -1.57 8.28
C LEU A 111 17.87 -1.67 7.11
N PRO A 112 18.64 -0.59 6.84
CA PRO A 112 19.69 -0.60 5.83
C PRO A 112 20.68 -1.76 6.02
N VAL A 113 21.06 -2.40 4.92
CA VAL A 113 22.00 -3.52 4.91
C VAL A 113 23.27 -3.08 4.19
N LEU A 114 24.36 -2.92 4.94
CA LEU A 114 25.69 -2.64 4.40
C LEU A 114 26.50 -3.94 4.35
N SER A 115 27.13 -4.21 3.21
CA SER A 115 27.94 -5.41 3.02
C SER A 115 29.29 -5.07 2.41
N LEU A 116 30.33 -5.74 2.88
CA LEU A 116 31.66 -5.72 2.26
C LEU A 116 31.68 -6.68 1.06
N ILE A 117 32.18 -6.22 -0.09
CA ILE A 117 32.39 -7.08 -1.27
C ILE A 117 33.79 -7.71 -1.18
N THR A 118 33.85 -8.98 -0.85
CA THR A 118 35.09 -9.77 -0.85
C THR A 118 35.28 -10.48 -2.20
N GLY A 119 36.53 -10.79 -2.57
CA GLY A 119 36.87 -11.48 -3.83
C GLY A 119 35.95 -12.68 -4.07
N ASP A 120 35.54 -12.86 -5.34
CA ASP A 120 34.45 -13.74 -5.80
C ASP A 120 33.02 -13.24 -5.48
N ASP A 121 32.81 -11.92 -5.43
CA ASP A 121 31.48 -11.31 -5.25
C ASP A 121 30.74 -11.73 -3.96
N LYS A 122 31.47 -12.28 -3.00
CA LYS A 122 30.93 -12.70 -1.70
C LYS A 122 30.68 -11.47 -0.85
N LYS A 123 29.46 -11.33 -0.36
CA LYS A 123 29.02 -10.22 0.49
C LYS A 123 29.05 -10.62 1.95
N THR A 124 29.78 -9.88 2.77
CA THR A 124 29.78 -10.04 4.23
C THR A 124 29.02 -8.88 4.86
N HIS A 125 27.93 -9.18 5.56
CA HIS A 125 27.12 -8.16 6.23
C HIS A 125 27.89 -7.49 7.36
N LEU A 126 27.79 -6.17 7.43
CA LEU A 126 28.42 -5.34 8.45
C LEU A 126 27.36 -4.78 9.39
N GLU A 127 27.66 -4.80 10.69
CA GLU A 127 26.84 -4.12 11.68
C GLU A 127 27.00 -2.60 11.53
N ILE A 128 25.86 -1.90 11.39
CA ILE A 128 25.80 -0.45 11.20
C ILE A 128 25.31 0.18 12.50
N GLU A 129 26.04 1.19 12.97
CA GLU A 129 25.60 2.01 14.10
C GLU A 129 24.30 2.74 13.77
N GLU A 130 23.44 2.92 14.77
CA GLU A 130 22.11 3.50 14.58
C GLU A 130 22.14 4.90 13.93
N TYR A 131 23.15 5.73 14.22
CA TYR A 131 23.31 7.06 13.61
C TYR A 131 23.69 7.01 12.12
N LEU A 132 24.57 6.08 11.73
CA LEU A 132 24.95 5.91 10.32
C LEU A 132 23.81 5.29 9.51
N SER A 133 23.05 4.37 10.13
CA SER A 133 21.83 3.82 9.55
C SER A 133 20.83 4.93 9.19
N ASP A 134 20.62 5.92 10.07
CA ASP A 134 19.73 7.04 9.78
C ASP A 134 20.21 7.90 8.61
N GLN A 135 21.52 8.14 8.49
CA GLN A 135 22.10 8.88 7.36
C GLN A 135 21.93 8.14 6.03
N PHE A 136 22.13 6.82 6.03
CA PHE A 136 21.89 5.99 4.84
C PHE A 136 20.43 5.99 4.40
N ILE A 137 19.49 6.00 5.35
CA ILE A 137 18.06 6.15 5.07
C ILE A 137 17.78 7.52 4.45
N THR A 138 18.34 8.59 5.02
CA THR A 138 18.15 9.95 4.49
C THR A 138 18.68 10.05 3.07
N LEU A 139 19.90 9.55 2.81
CA LEU A 139 20.48 9.50 1.47
C LEU A 139 19.56 8.76 0.49
N ALA A 140 19.10 7.56 0.87
CA ALA A 140 18.24 6.76 0.02
C ALA A 140 16.95 7.52 -0.33
N ARG A 141 16.25 8.08 0.66
CA ARG A 141 15.01 8.85 0.44
C ARG A 141 15.24 10.04 -0.49
N GLU A 142 16.26 10.86 -0.24
CA GLU A 142 16.53 12.04 -1.06
C GLU A 142 16.81 11.72 -2.53
N LYS A 143 17.46 10.58 -2.79
CA LYS A 143 17.80 10.17 -4.15
C LYS A 143 16.68 9.39 -4.85
N VAL A 144 15.84 8.70 -4.08
CA VAL A 144 14.70 7.93 -4.57
C VAL A 144 13.49 8.82 -4.85
N ASP A 145 13.16 9.74 -3.93
CA ASP A 145 11.89 10.46 -3.94
C ASP A 145 11.62 11.20 -5.25
N PRO A 146 12.56 11.94 -5.87
CA PRO A 146 12.30 12.63 -7.13
C PRO A 146 11.91 11.68 -8.27
N ILE A 147 12.56 10.53 -8.34
CA ILE A 147 12.36 9.54 -9.40
C ILE A 147 11.06 8.77 -9.16
N ILE A 148 10.87 8.22 -7.96
CA ILE A 148 9.68 7.44 -7.63
C ILE A 148 8.43 8.32 -7.64
N SER A 149 8.49 9.57 -7.20
CA SER A 149 7.35 10.50 -7.30
C SER A 149 6.91 10.74 -8.74
N GLU A 150 7.86 10.95 -9.66
CA GLU A 150 7.51 11.17 -11.07
C GLU A 150 6.95 9.89 -11.71
N VAL A 151 7.50 8.72 -11.38
CA VAL A 151 6.97 7.43 -11.86
C VAL A 151 5.55 7.20 -11.31
N GLN A 152 5.32 7.42 -10.02
CA GLN A 152 4.00 7.27 -9.40
C GLN A 152 3.00 8.28 -9.96
N ARG A 153 3.39 9.55 -10.15
CA ARG A 153 2.55 10.55 -10.83
C ARG A 153 2.06 10.06 -12.19
N ARG A 154 2.97 9.57 -13.04
CA ARG A 154 2.61 9.07 -14.38
C ARG A 154 1.76 7.80 -14.31
N LYS A 155 1.99 6.94 -13.32
CA LYS A 155 1.15 5.77 -13.05
C LYS A 155 -0.27 6.19 -12.70
N SER A 156 -0.46 7.11 -11.75
CA SER A 156 -1.76 7.63 -11.35
C SER A 156 -2.48 8.32 -12.52
N GLU A 157 -1.78 9.16 -13.29
CA GLU A 157 -2.33 9.81 -14.49
C GLU A 157 -2.80 8.77 -15.53
N LYS A 158 -2.01 7.70 -15.73
CA LYS A 158 -2.39 6.62 -16.63
C LYS A 158 -3.60 5.84 -16.14
N ILE A 159 -3.67 5.52 -14.86
CA ILE A 159 -4.81 4.84 -14.23
C ILE A 159 -6.07 5.69 -14.41
N ARG A 160 -6.02 6.97 -14.04
CA ARG A 160 -7.14 7.91 -14.16
C ARG A 160 -7.65 8.00 -15.60
N ASN A 161 -6.75 8.13 -16.58
CA ASN A 161 -7.13 8.19 -17.99
C ASN A 161 -7.80 6.89 -18.46
N LEU A 162 -7.32 5.73 -18.01
CA LEU A 162 -7.93 4.44 -18.34
C LEU A 162 -9.29 4.26 -17.65
N GLN A 163 -9.45 4.67 -16.39
CA GLN A 163 -10.72 4.62 -15.68
C GLN A 163 -11.78 5.52 -16.33
N ILE A 164 -11.44 6.78 -16.66
CA ILE A 164 -12.34 7.69 -17.40
C ILE A 164 -12.74 7.09 -18.74
N GLN A 165 -11.80 6.48 -19.46
CA GLN A 165 -12.10 5.83 -20.74
C GLN A 165 -13.03 4.62 -20.55
N TYR A 166 -12.82 3.81 -19.51
CA TYR A 166 -13.67 2.68 -19.19
C TYR A 166 -15.10 3.13 -18.83
N GLU A 167 -15.25 4.10 -17.93
CA GLU A 167 -16.57 4.67 -17.55
C GLU A 167 -17.33 5.21 -18.76
N LYS A 168 -16.63 5.91 -19.66
CA LYS A 168 -17.22 6.42 -20.90
C LYS A 168 -17.68 5.29 -21.82
N ASP A 169 -16.84 4.28 -22.01
CA ASP A 169 -17.19 3.13 -22.85
C ASP A 169 -18.32 2.29 -22.22
N GLU A 170 -18.36 2.16 -20.89
CA GLU A 170 -19.43 1.47 -20.16
C GLU A 170 -20.78 2.18 -20.33
N HIS A 171 -20.80 3.50 -20.17
CA HIS A 171 -22.00 4.31 -20.44
C HIS A 171 -22.44 4.18 -21.91
N GLN A 172 -21.48 4.25 -22.85
CA GLN A 172 -21.80 4.09 -24.27
C GLN A 172 -22.36 2.69 -24.59
N ALA A 173 -21.77 1.64 -24.03
CA ALA A 173 -22.24 0.27 -24.20
C ALA A 173 -23.66 0.11 -23.65
N SER A 174 -23.95 0.66 -22.46
CA SER A 174 -25.28 0.63 -21.86
C SER A 174 -26.35 1.33 -22.70
N GLU A 175 -26.03 2.46 -23.33
CA GLU A 175 -26.96 3.13 -24.22
C GLU A 175 -27.21 2.34 -25.53
N LEU A 176 -26.16 1.72 -26.08
CA LEU A 176 -26.27 0.89 -27.27
C LEU A 176 -27.01 -0.42 -27.00
N SER A 177 -26.92 -0.97 -25.78
CA SER A 177 -27.58 -2.22 -25.40
C SER A 177 -29.11 -2.10 -25.31
N LYS A 178 -29.66 -0.88 -25.23
CA LYS A 178 -31.11 -0.62 -25.26
C LYS A 178 -31.77 -1.03 -26.59
N ASP A 179 -31.00 -1.00 -27.69
CA ASP A 179 -31.44 -1.45 -29.02
C ASP A 179 -30.34 -2.31 -29.66
N LEU A 180 -30.06 -3.44 -29.00
CA LEU A 180 -28.99 -4.36 -29.36
C LEU A 180 -29.16 -4.98 -30.74
N ILE A 181 -30.40 -5.08 -31.25
CA ILE A 181 -30.70 -5.64 -32.57
C ILE A 181 -30.21 -4.70 -33.66
N ALA A 182 -30.49 -3.40 -33.56
CA ALA A 182 -30.07 -2.41 -34.56
C ALA A 182 -28.59 -2.02 -34.42
N LYS A 183 -28.06 -1.98 -33.19
CA LYS A 183 -26.74 -1.41 -32.88
C LYS A 183 -25.67 -2.43 -32.50
N LYS A 184 -25.89 -3.72 -32.80
CA LYS A 184 -24.99 -4.83 -32.41
C LYS A 184 -23.52 -4.59 -32.72
N LEU A 185 -23.19 -4.20 -33.95
CA LEU A 185 -21.79 -4.03 -34.38
C LEU A 185 -21.10 -2.87 -33.64
N GLU A 186 -21.81 -1.78 -33.41
CA GLU A 186 -21.28 -0.64 -32.65
C GLU A 186 -21.06 -1.02 -31.19
N HIS A 187 -22.02 -1.76 -30.60
CA HIS A 187 -21.90 -2.29 -29.25
C HIS A 187 -20.67 -3.21 -29.10
N GLU A 188 -20.48 -4.17 -30.01
CA GLU A 188 -19.31 -5.07 -30.01
C GLU A 188 -17.99 -4.29 -30.07
N VAL A 189 -17.89 -3.24 -30.89
CA VAL A 189 -16.69 -2.39 -30.97
C VAL A 189 -16.42 -1.68 -29.64
N VAL A 190 -17.46 -1.15 -28.98
CA VAL A 190 -17.31 -0.50 -27.67
C VAL A 190 -16.84 -1.49 -26.62
N VAL A 191 -17.43 -2.69 -26.56
CA VAL A 191 -17.03 -3.72 -25.59
C VAL A 191 -15.59 -4.21 -25.85
N GLN A 192 -15.14 -4.33 -27.10
CA GLN A 192 -13.72 -4.59 -27.42
C GLN A 192 -12.78 -3.50 -26.87
N ARG A 193 -13.19 -2.22 -26.92
CA ARG A 193 -12.42 -1.14 -26.28
C ARG A 193 -12.42 -1.28 -24.76
N MET A 194 -13.55 -1.63 -24.13
CA MET A 194 -13.61 -1.90 -22.69
C MET A 194 -12.65 -3.02 -22.29
N ILE A 195 -12.67 -4.17 -22.99
CA ILE A 195 -11.76 -5.30 -22.75
C ILE A 195 -10.30 -4.85 -22.82
N LYS A 196 -9.94 -4.10 -23.86
CA LYS A 196 -8.58 -3.57 -24.02
C LYS A 196 -8.18 -2.65 -22.87
N THR A 197 -9.09 -1.76 -22.45
CA THR A 197 -8.88 -0.83 -21.33
C THR A 197 -8.71 -1.57 -20.00
N LEU A 198 -9.57 -2.56 -19.72
CA LEU A 198 -9.50 -3.40 -18.52
C LEU A 198 -8.22 -4.24 -18.46
N LYS A 199 -7.80 -4.83 -19.59
CA LYS A 199 -6.52 -5.55 -19.69
C LYS A 199 -5.31 -4.64 -19.46
N ALA A 200 -5.42 -3.35 -19.81
CA ALA A 200 -4.39 -2.36 -19.54
C ALA A 200 -4.41 -1.86 -18.07
N LEU A 201 -5.58 -1.83 -17.41
CA LEU A 201 -5.74 -1.46 -16.00
C LEU A 201 -5.22 -2.55 -15.05
N ASN A 202 -5.60 -3.81 -15.30
CA ASN A 202 -5.30 -4.93 -14.41
C ASN A 202 -3.84 -5.04 -13.91
N PRO A 203 -2.79 -4.88 -14.74
CA PRO A 203 -1.41 -5.00 -14.28
C PRO A 203 -0.96 -3.83 -13.38
N LEU A 204 -1.72 -2.74 -13.30
CA LEU A 204 -1.40 -1.56 -12.50
C LEU A 204 -1.92 -1.63 -11.05
N PHE A 205 -2.72 -2.65 -10.75
CA PHE A 205 -3.32 -2.94 -9.44
C PHE A 205 -2.92 -4.34 -8.96
N LYS A 206 -3.08 -4.60 -7.66
CA LYS A 206 -2.81 -5.92 -7.08
C LYS A 206 -3.96 -6.89 -7.30
N HIS A 207 -5.19 -6.40 -7.17
CA HIS A 207 -6.40 -7.20 -7.39
C HIS A 207 -6.54 -7.68 -8.85
N ASP A 208 -7.31 -8.76 -9.05
CA ASP A 208 -7.60 -9.37 -10.36
C ASP A 208 -8.98 -9.01 -10.91
N SER A 209 -9.70 -8.07 -10.29
CA SER A 209 -11.09 -7.76 -10.67
C SER A 209 -11.20 -7.31 -12.13
N TYR A 210 -10.29 -6.46 -12.61
CA TYR A 210 -10.33 -5.96 -13.98
C TYR A 210 -10.13 -7.07 -15.03
N ILE A 211 -9.23 -8.03 -14.80
CA ILE A 211 -9.06 -9.14 -15.75
C ILE A 211 -10.25 -10.10 -15.73
N ARG A 212 -10.90 -10.30 -14.56
CA ARG A 212 -12.12 -11.11 -14.48
C ARG A 212 -13.25 -10.49 -15.29
N ILE A 213 -13.47 -9.18 -15.15
CA ILE A 213 -14.45 -8.45 -15.94
C ILE A 213 -14.09 -8.54 -17.44
N ALA A 214 -12.82 -8.34 -17.80
CA ALA A 214 -12.38 -8.43 -19.20
C ALA A 214 -12.66 -9.81 -19.82
N LYS A 215 -12.37 -10.90 -19.10
CA LYS A 215 -12.63 -12.27 -19.58
C LYS A 215 -14.12 -12.52 -19.80
N SER A 216 -14.97 -12.06 -18.89
CA SER A 216 -16.43 -12.12 -19.05
C SER A 216 -16.89 -11.41 -20.33
N LEU A 217 -16.41 -10.18 -20.56
CA LEU A 217 -16.71 -9.43 -21.77
C LEU A 217 -16.16 -10.09 -23.05
N GLU A 218 -15.01 -10.78 -23.00
CA GLU A 218 -14.47 -11.50 -24.15
C GLU A 218 -15.38 -12.63 -24.62
N LEU A 219 -15.94 -13.37 -23.67
CA LEU A 219 -16.87 -14.46 -23.95
C LEU A 219 -18.18 -13.94 -24.58
N PHE A 220 -18.60 -12.72 -24.24
CA PHE A 220 -19.77 -12.08 -24.84
C PHE A 220 -19.60 -11.85 -26.36
N ILE A 221 -18.40 -11.43 -26.80
CA ILE A 221 -18.16 -11.05 -28.22
C ILE A 221 -17.74 -12.24 -29.08
N GLN A 222 -17.15 -13.29 -28.49
CA GLN A 222 -16.62 -14.44 -29.21
C GLN A 222 -17.66 -15.47 -29.65
N GLN A 223 -18.96 -15.27 -29.37
CA GLN A 223 -19.98 -16.19 -29.87
C GLN A 223 -19.96 -16.27 -31.42
N PRO A 224 -19.77 -17.46 -32.01
CA PRO A 224 -19.74 -17.60 -33.45
C PRO A 224 -21.11 -17.28 -34.05
N LYS A 225 -21.10 -16.42 -35.07
CA LYS A 225 -22.21 -16.20 -36.00
C LYS A 225 -22.53 -17.54 -36.68
N ALA A 226 -23.44 -18.32 -36.11
CA ALA A 226 -24.17 -19.34 -36.85
C ALA A 226 -25.14 -18.62 -37.79
N VAL A 227 -24.60 -18.10 -38.89
CA VAL A 227 -25.31 -17.45 -39.98
C VAL A 227 -26.33 -18.43 -40.55
N SER A 228 -27.60 -18.09 -40.37
CA SER A 228 -28.60 -17.98 -41.43
C SER A 228 -28.24 -18.63 -42.78
N GLN A 229 -28.24 -19.95 -42.87
CA GLN A 229 -28.40 -20.68 -44.13
C GLN A 229 -29.33 -21.86 -43.93
N GLN A 230 -30.64 -21.62 -44.03
CA GLN A 230 -31.59 -22.56 -44.65
C GLN A 230 -32.94 -21.87 -44.86
N LYS A 231 -32.98 -20.97 -45.83
CA LYS A 231 -34.19 -20.68 -46.59
C LYS A 231 -33.80 -20.57 -48.06
N LYS A 232 -33.88 -21.68 -48.80
CA LYS A 232 -34.59 -21.79 -50.08
C LYS A 232 -34.23 -23.07 -50.87
N ILE A 233 -35.30 -23.72 -51.36
CA ILE A 233 -35.41 -24.65 -52.51
C ILE A 233 -34.97 -26.08 -52.14
N THR A 234 -35.80 -27.13 -52.24
CA THR A 234 -36.69 -27.48 -53.36
C THR A 234 -37.90 -28.28 -52.90
N SER A 235 -39.08 -27.84 -53.32
CA SER A 235 -40.25 -28.69 -53.49
C SER A 235 -40.04 -29.60 -54.70
N GLN A 236 -40.06 -30.92 -54.51
CA GLN A 236 -40.61 -31.81 -55.53
C GLN A 236 -41.07 -33.13 -54.93
N GLN A 237 -42.34 -33.40 -55.20
CA GLN A 237 -43.06 -34.64 -54.95
C GLN A 237 -42.34 -35.83 -55.59
N THR A 238 -42.31 -36.97 -54.91
CA THR A 238 -42.83 -38.22 -55.53
C THR A 238 -43.11 -39.30 -54.49
N LYS A 239 -44.33 -39.82 -54.56
CA LYS A 239 -44.83 -41.05 -53.94
C LYS A 239 -43.97 -42.25 -54.33
N LYS A 240 -43.78 -43.24 -53.44
CA LYS A 240 -44.39 -44.58 -53.52
C LYS A 240 -43.73 -45.61 -52.57
N GLN A 241 -44.62 -46.26 -51.81
CA GLN A 241 -44.71 -47.71 -51.57
C GLN A 241 -43.61 -48.43 -50.79
N ALA A 242 -43.98 -48.87 -49.59
CA ALA A 242 -43.59 -50.19 -49.06
C ALA A 242 -44.20 -51.31 -49.95
N PRO A 243 -43.67 -52.54 -49.96
CA PRO A 243 -44.05 -53.50 -48.90
C PRO A 243 -43.03 -54.61 -48.54
N LYS A 244 -43.18 -55.09 -47.28
CA LYS A 244 -43.26 -56.50 -46.79
C LYS A 244 -42.34 -57.57 -47.42
N ALA A 245 -41.55 -58.31 -46.65
CA ALA A 245 -41.86 -59.58 -45.93
C ALA A 245 -40.55 -60.42 -46.10
N ASP A 246 -40.17 -61.48 -45.41
CA ASP A 246 -40.81 -62.42 -44.50
C ASP A 246 -39.71 -63.38 -44.00
N SER A 247 -40.07 -64.28 -43.08
CA SER A 247 -39.50 -65.64 -42.90
C SER A 247 -38.18 -65.79 -42.11
N LYS A 248 -38.22 -66.30 -40.87
CA LYS A 248 -38.29 -67.74 -40.41
C LYS A 248 -36.86 -68.25 -40.11
N LYS A 249 -36.49 -68.76 -38.91
CA LYS A 249 -37.01 -69.83 -38.02
C LYS A 249 -35.99 -71.00 -38.02
N ALA A 250 -35.85 -71.67 -36.86
CA ALA A 250 -35.32 -73.02 -36.59
C ALA A 250 -33.97 -73.02 -35.82
N GLU A 251 -33.94 -73.35 -34.52
CA GLU A 251 -34.01 -74.69 -33.85
C GLU A 251 -32.60 -75.11 -33.38
N SER A 252 -32.32 -75.10 -32.07
CA SER A 252 -32.45 -76.21 -31.10
C SER A 252 -31.40 -77.31 -31.32
N LEU A 253 -30.49 -77.62 -30.39
CA LEU A 253 -30.61 -78.50 -29.19
C LEU A 253 -29.18 -78.56 -28.60
N GLY A 254 -28.87 -78.83 -27.34
CA GLY A 254 -29.57 -79.37 -26.19
C GLY A 254 -28.53 -79.64 -25.10
N GLY A 255 -28.95 -79.83 -23.84
CA GLY A 255 -28.06 -80.26 -22.76
C GLY A 255 -28.48 -79.79 -21.36
N LYS A 256 -29.45 -80.48 -20.76
CA LYS A 256 -29.67 -80.59 -19.30
C LYS A 256 -29.11 -81.97 -18.84
N PRO A 257 -28.92 -82.31 -17.54
CA PRO A 257 -29.61 -81.77 -16.34
C PRO A 257 -28.82 -81.66 -14.99
N LYS A 258 -29.42 -80.89 -14.05
CA LYS A 258 -29.52 -81.05 -12.54
C LYS A 258 -28.22 -81.14 -11.71
N SER A 259 -28.08 -80.66 -10.48
CA SER A 259 -28.80 -79.89 -9.43
C SER A 259 -27.65 -79.32 -8.53
N ALA A 260 -27.74 -78.28 -7.72
CA ALA A 260 -28.64 -77.99 -6.61
C ALA A 260 -28.37 -76.55 -6.11
N SER A 261 -29.34 -76.04 -5.37
CA SER A 261 -29.48 -74.71 -4.76
C SER A 261 -28.24 -74.09 -4.10
N ARG A 262 -28.04 -72.78 -4.31
CA ARG A 262 -27.98 -71.78 -3.22
C ARG A 262 -28.18 -70.37 -3.77
N SER A 263 -29.11 -69.68 -3.15
CA SER A 263 -29.53 -68.31 -3.39
C SER A 263 -28.43 -67.30 -3.05
N ALA A 264 -28.08 -66.44 -4.00
CA ALA A 264 -27.48 -65.13 -3.73
C ALA A 264 -28.04 -64.13 -4.74
N GLN A 265 -28.53 -63.02 -4.21
CA GLN A 265 -29.27 -61.97 -4.90
C GLN A 265 -28.50 -61.42 -6.10
N LYS A 266 -29.19 -61.38 -7.25
CA LYS A 266 -28.79 -60.59 -8.42
C LYS A 266 -28.80 -59.12 -8.06
N SER A 267 -27.64 -58.50 -8.12
CA SER A 267 -27.50 -57.08 -8.45
C SER A 267 -27.98 -56.88 -9.90
N PRO A 268 -28.92 -55.96 -10.18
CA PRO A 268 -29.09 -55.44 -11.53
C PRO A 268 -28.14 -54.25 -11.70
N GLN A 269 -27.11 -54.48 -12.51
CA GLN A 269 -26.36 -53.42 -13.16
C GLN A 269 -27.17 -52.94 -14.38
N SER A 270 -27.06 -51.64 -14.67
CA SER A 270 -27.66 -50.86 -15.77
C SER A 270 -29.11 -50.41 -15.51
N GLN A 271 -29.48 -49.13 -15.64
CA GLN A 271 -28.93 -48.05 -16.48
C GLN A 271 -28.97 -46.73 -15.70
N ALA A 272 -27.82 -46.09 -15.49
CA ALA A 272 -27.78 -44.68 -15.14
C ALA A 272 -27.93 -43.87 -16.45
N PRO A 273 -28.88 -42.93 -16.55
CA PRO A 273 -28.98 -42.07 -17.71
C PRO A 273 -27.76 -41.16 -17.78
N LYS A 274 -27.03 -41.23 -18.90
CA LYS A 274 -26.10 -40.19 -19.31
C LYS A 274 -26.89 -38.98 -19.80
N SER A 275 -27.32 -38.15 -18.86
CA SER A 275 -27.79 -36.78 -19.05
C SER A 275 -27.85 -36.21 -17.64
N SER A 276 -27.10 -35.17 -17.25
CA SER A 276 -27.66 -33.81 -17.30
C SER A 276 -26.72 -32.75 -16.68
N SER A 277 -25.40 -32.75 -16.94
CA SER A 277 -24.54 -31.67 -16.38
C SER A 277 -24.96 -30.29 -16.88
N THR A 278 -25.31 -30.18 -18.16
CA THR A 278 -25.76 -28.94 -18.81
C THR A 278 -27.06 -28.36 -18.24
N SER A 279 -27.98 -29.18 -17.70
CA SER A 279 -29.24 -28.68 -17.14
C SER A 279 -29.08 -28.07 -15.74
N HIS A 280 -28.02 -28.43 -15.01
CA HIS A 280 -27.77 -27.88 -13.68
C HIS A 280 -27.24 -26.46 -13.77
N VAL A 281 -26.27 -26.20 -14.65
CA VAL A 281 -25.67 -24.87 -14.83
C VAL A 281 -26.69 -23.84 -15.33
N GLU A 282 -27.58 -24.22 -16.26
CA GLU A 282 -28.66 -23.34 -16.72
C GLU A 282 -29.71 -23.08 -15.63
N ALA A 283 -30.08 -24.10 -14.85
CA ALA A 283 -31.00 -23.93 -13.72
C ALA A 283 -30.43 -23.02 -12.63
N ASP A 284 -29.13 -23.14 -12.35
CA ASP A 284 -28.41 -22.28 -11.40
C ASP A 284 -28.35 -20.83 -11.89
N LEU A 285 -28.17 -20.60 -13.20
CA LEU A 285 -28.22 -19.26 -13.78
C LEU A 285 -29.62 -18.65 -13.68
N GLU A 286 -30.68 -19.39 -14.01
CA GLU A 286 -32.05 -18.89 -13.86
C GLU A 286 -32.40 -18.61 -12.39
N ALA A 287 -31.95 -19.47 -11.46
CA ALA A 287 -32.10 -19.22 -10.03
C ALA A 287 -31.37 -17.93 -9.59
N ALA A 288 -30.16 -17.69 -10.09
CA ALA A 288 -29.42 -16.45 -9.84
C ALA A 288 -30.13 -15.21 -10.41
N ILE A 289 -30.73 -15.30 -11.60
CA ILE A 289 -31.54 -14.21 -12.18
C ILE A 289 -32.76 -13.91 -11.30
N VAL A 290 -33.49 -14.94 -10.85
CA VAL A 290 -34.64 -14.77 -9.95
C VAL A 290 -34.21 -14.10 -8.65
N LYS A 291 -33.11 -14.57 -8.05
CA LYS A 291 -32.54 -14.01 -6.81
C LYS A 291 -32.11 -12.56 -6.98
N PHE A 292 -31.55 -12.18 -8.13
CA PHE A 292 -31.21 -10.79 -8.44
C PHE A 292 -32.46 -9.90 -8.48
N ASN A 293 -33.52 -10.37 -9.13
CA ASN A 293 -34.77 -9.62 -9.26
C ASN A 293 -35.52 -9.51 -7.93
N SER A 294 -35.30 -10.43 -6.99
CA SER A 294 -35.89 -10.41 -5.65
C SER A 294 -35.03 -9.70 -4.58
N LEU A 295 -33.88 -9.14 -4.95
CA LEU A 295 -32.99 -8.46 -4.02
C LEU A 295 -33.72 -7.36 -3.25
N GLU A 296 -33.66 -7.43 -1.93
CA GLU A 296 -34.34 -6.48 -1.07
C GLU A 296 -33.72 -5.08 -1.12
N ASN A 297 -34.50 -4.07 -0.69
CA ASN A 297 -34.04 -2.69 -0.61
C ASN A 297 -33.30 -2.37 0.70
N ASP A 298 -33.29 -3.30 1.68
CA ASP A 298 -32.57 -3.16 2.94
C ASP A 298 -31.05 -3.25 2.72
N ASP A 299 -30.30 -2.26 3.20
CA ASP A 299 -28.87 -2.14 2.92
C ASP A 299 -28.05 -3.34 3.43
N ALA A 300 -28.31 -3.81 4.65
CA ALA A 300 -27.51 -4.86 5.27
C ALA A 300 -27.73 -6.21 4.58
N ARG A 301 -28.99 -6.55 4.30
CA ARG A 301 -29.33 -7.76 3.54
C ARG A 301 -28.85 -7.67 2.09
N ALA A 302 -29.03 -6.52 1.43
CA ALA A 302 -28.59 -6.31 0.05
C ALA A 302 -27.08 -6.49 -0.12
N VAL A 303 -26.24 -6.00 0.80
CA VAL A 303 -24.78 -6.20 0.73
C VAL A 303 -24.42 -7.69 0.72
N ASN A 304 -24.96 -8.45 1.67
CA ASN A 304 -24.68 -9.89 1.78
C ASN A 304 -25.22 -10.66 0.55
N GLU A 305 -26.46 -10.38 0.14
CA GLU A 305 -27.08 -11.04 -1.00
C GLU A 305 -26.34 -10.74 -2.31
N ILE A 306 -25.90 -9.50 -2.54
CA ILE A 306 -25.11 -9.14 -3.72
C ILE A 306 -23.72 -9.80 -3.70
N CYS A 307 -23.03 -9.85 -2.56
CA CYS A 307 -21.76 -10.57 -2.43
C CYS A 307 -21.90 -12.06 -2.74
N ASN A 308 -22.94 -12.69 -2.18
CA ASN A 308 -23.21 -14.12 -2.41
C ASN A 308 -23.57 -14.38 -3.86
N LEU A 309 -24.44 -13.55 -4.44
CA LEU A 309 -24.83 -13.65 -5.84
C LEU A 309 -23.64 -13.42 -6.78
N TYR A 310 -22.76 -12.46 -6.49
CA TYR A 310 -21.54 -12.23 -7.25
C TYR A 310 -20.61 -13.45 -7.21
N THR A 311 -20.49 -14.10 -6.06
CA THR A 311 -19.69 -15.33 -5.91
C THR A 311 -20.31 -16.51 -6.67
N GLU A 312 -21.62 -16.66 -6.58
CA GLU A 312 -22.43 -17.67 -7.25
C GLU A 312 -22.31 -17.54 -8.78
N VAL A 313 -22.55 -16.34 -9.32
CA VAL A 313 -22.44 -16.06 -10.76
C VAL A 313 -21.02 -16.25 -11.28
N ASN A 314 -19.98 -15.89 -10.52
CA ASN A 314 -18.59 -16.18 -10.91
C ASN A 314 -18.27 -17.68 -10.86
N SER A 315 -18.90 -18.44 -9.97
CA SER A 315 -18.74 -19.89 -9.89
C SER A 315 -19.42 -20.59 -11.08
N ILE A 316 -20.62 -20.15 -11.45
CA ILE A 316 -21.32 -20.60 -12.65
C ILE A 316 -20.47 -20.32 -13.89
N LEU A 317 -19.88 -19.12 -14.00
CA LEU A 317 -19.00 -18.77 -15.11
C LEU A 317 -17.78 -19.70 -15.19
N LEU A 318 -17.11 -19.99 -14.06
CA LEU A 318 -15.96 -20.87 -14.02
C LEU A 318 -16.30 -22.31 -14.43
N LEU A 319 -17.44 -22.84 -13.95
CA LEU A 319 -17.90 -24.18 -14.29
C LEU A 319 -18.38 -24.31 -15.75
N SER A 320 -18.75 -23.18 -16.37
CA SER A 320 -19.13 -23.12 -17.78
C SER A 320 -17.94 -23.09 -18.74
N GLU A 321 -16.71 -22.84 -18.27
CA GLU A 321 -15.49 -22.88 -19.12
C GLU A 321 -15.14 -24.30 -19.60
N ASP A 322 -15.65 -25.34 -18.92
CA ASP A 322 -15.34 -26.76 -19.19
C ASP A 322 -16.40 -27.50 -20.03
N ASP A 323 -17.52 -26.86 -20.40
CA ASP A 323 -18.69 -27.54 -21.00
C ASP A 323 -18.95 -27.09 -22.46
N ASP A 324 -18.72 -27.98 -23.42
CA ASP A 324 -18.85 -27.71 -24.88
C ASP A 324 -20.31 -27.53 -25.37
N ALA A 325 -21.31 -27.69 -24.49
CA ALA A 325 -22.72 -27.81 -24.86
C ALA A 325 -23.65 -26.81 -24.13
N LEU A 326 -23.21 -25.57 -23.95
CA LEU A 326 -24.04 -24.51 -23.36
C LEU A 326 -25.14 -24.00 -24.33
N PRO A 327 -26.32 -23.60 -23.80
CA PRO A 327 -27.35 -22.93 -24.59
C PRO A 327 -26.82 -21.66 -25.28
N LYS A 328 -27.32 -21.36 -26.50
CA LYS A 328 -26.87 -20.19 -27.28
C LYS A 328 -26.97 -18.86 -26.52
N ASP A 329 -28.01 -18.68 -25.71
CA ASP A 329 -28.25 -17.42 -25.01
C ASP A 329 -27.66 -17.40 -23.58
N PHE A 330 -27.01 -18.49 -23.15
CA PHE A 330 -26.49 -18.63 -21.78
C PHE A 330 -25.47 -17.54 -21.45
N MET A 331 -24.52 -17.30 -22.36
CA MET A 331 -23.50 -16.27 -22.15
C MET A 331 -24.07 -14.85 -22.17
N ASP A 332 -25.09 -14.59 -23.01
CA ASP A 332 -25.75 -13.29 -23.04
C ASP A 332 -26.47 -13.02 -21.71
N LYS A 333 -27.15 -14.03 -21.15
CA LYS A 333 -27.83 -13.95 -19.86
C LYS A 333 -26.87 -13.75 -18.69
N ILE A 334 -25.79 -14.54 -18.58
CA ILE A 334 -24.85 -14.44 -17.47
C ILE A 334 -24.08 -13.11 -17.48
N ASN A 335 -23.68 -12.64 -18.66
CA ASN A 335 -22.97 -11.36 -18.79
C ASN A 335 -23.90 -10.17 -18.50
N THR A 336 -25.16 -10.24 -18.94
CA THR A 336 -26.18 -9.25 -18.59
C THR A 336 -26.39 -9.21 -17.07
N LEU A 337 -26.50 -10.37 -16.42
CA LEU A 337 -26.65 -10.47 -14.97
C LEU A 337 -25.42 -9.90 -14.24
N GLN A 338 -24.20 -10.19 -14.69
CA GLN A 338 -22.98 -9.63 -14.11
C GLN A 338 -22.93 -8.10 -14.22
N LEU A 339 -23.29 -7.54 -15.38
CA LEU A 339 -23.37 -6.09 -15.56
C LEU A 339 -24.39 -5.47 -14.59
N GLN A 340 -25.56 -6.08 -14.47
CA GLN A 340 -26.61 -5.61 -13.56
C GLN A 340 -26.20 -5.71 -12.08
N ILE A 341 -25.52 -6.79 -11.68
CA ILE A 341 -24.94 -6.95 -10.35
C ILE A 341 -23.92 -5.84 -10.08
N ASN A 342 -22.99 -5.60 -11.00
CA ASN A 342 -21.98 -4.54 -10.86
C ASN A 342 -22.62 -3.16 -10.73
N LEU A 343 -23.61 -2.81 -11.57
CA LEU A 343 -24.31 -1.53 -11.48
C LEU A 343 -25.04 -1.34 -10.14
N LYS A 344 -25.75 -2.38 -9.69
CA LYS A 344 -26.48 -2.34 -8.41
C LYS A 344 -25.52 -2.27 -7.24
N ALA A 345 -24.41 -2.99 -7.31
CA ALA A 345 -23.34 -2.94 -6.31
C ALA A 345 -22.68 -1.56 -6.24
N THR A 346 -22.31 -0.96 -7.37
CA THR A 346 -21.75 0.40 -7.41
C THR A 346 -22.70 1.41 -6.78
N THR A 347 -23.99 1.35 -7.16
CA THR A 347 -25.01 2.24 -6.61
C THR A 347 -25.15 2.07 -5.10
N LEU A 348 -25.15 0.81 -4.62
CA LEU A 348 -25.22 0.51 -3.19
C LEU A 348 -23.98 0.98 -2.44
N LEU A 349 -22.77 0.73 -2.96
CA LEU A 349 -21.52 1.16 -2.35
C LEU A 349 -21.47 2.69 -2.22
N HIS A 350 -21.82 3.41 -3.28
CA HIS A 350 -21.89 4.88 -3.26
C HIS A 350 -22.91 5.39 -2.24
N ARG A 351 -24.07 4.72 -2.14
CA ARG A 351 -25.09 5.04 -1.13
C ARG A 351 -24.60 4.80 0.29
N LEU A 352 -23.93 3.68 0.56
CA LEU A 352 -23.37 3.36 1.89
C LEU A 352 -22.32 4.39 2.31
N ILE A 353 -21.44 4.78 1.39
CA ILE A 353 -20.44 5.83 1.60
C ILE A 353 -21.12 7.17 1.91
N ALA A 354 -22.09 7.58 1.08
CA ALA A 354 -22.82 8.84 1.27
C ALA A 354 -23.60 8.88 2.60
N GLN A 355 -24.09 7.73 3.07
CA GLN A 355 -24.79 7.60 4.36
C GLN A 355 -23.86 7.34 5.55
N ARG A 356 -22.54 7.36 5.37
CA ARG A 356 -21.53 7.05 6.40
C ARG A 356 -21.69 5.68 7.06
N LYS A 357 -22.26 4.71 6.34
CA LYS A 357 -22.40 3.33 6.80
C LYS A 357 -21.11 2.54 6.51
N PHE A 358 -19.98 3.02 7.01
CA PHE A 358 -18.66 2.44 6.70
C PHE A 358 -18.58 0.99 7.15
N ASP A 359 -19.10 0.63 8.32
CA ASP A 359 -19.04 -0.76 8.81
C ASP A 359 -19.72 -1.77 7.86
N LEU A 360 -20.78 -1.36 7.17
CA LEU A 360 -21.39 -2.18 6.11
C LEU A 360 -20.56 -2.14 4.83
N ALA A 361 -20.01 -1.00 4.45
CA ALA A 361 -19.15 -0.89 3.27
C ALA A 361 -17.85 -1.72 3.40
N LYS A 362 -17.34 -1.91 4.62
CA LYS A 362 -16.17 -2.77 4.92
C LYS A 362 -16.40 -4.23 4.51
N THR A 363 -17.63 -4.72 4.64
CA THR A 363 -17.97 -6.11 4.28
C THR A 363 -18.18 -6.29 2.77
N PHE A 364 -18.23 -5.20 2.00
CA PHE A 364 -18.49 -5.22 0.56
C PHE A 364 -17.22 -5.42 -0.28
N THR A 365 -16.40 -6.38 0.13
CA THR A 365 -15.03 -6.60 -0.36
C THR A 365 -14.88 -6.85 -1.87
N PRO A 366 -15.79 -7.54 -2.58
CA PRO A 366 -15.62 -7.79 -4.01
C PRO A 366 -15.65 -6.51 -4.86
N PHE A 367 -16.17 -5.42 -4.30
CA PHE A 367 -16.39 -4.14 -4.99
C PHE A 367 -15.46 -3.02 -4.51
N HIS A 368 -14.52 -3.30 -3.61
CA HIS A 368 -13.53 -2.30 -3.16
C HIS A 368 -12.62 -1.78 -4.28
N TYR A 369 -12.51 -2.50 -5.40
CA TYR A 369 -11.81 -2.01 -6.60
C TYR A 369 -12.43 -0.73 -7.20
N GLN A 370 -13.67 -0.40 -6.82
CA GLN A 370 -14.39 0.80 -7.24
C GLN A 370 -14.06 2.03 -6.38
N LEU A 371 -13.30 1.85 -5.29
CA LEU A 371 -12.80 2.96 -4.47
C LEU A 371 -11.64 3.66 -5.21
N ASP A 372 -12.00 4.54 -6.14
CA ASP A 372 -11.06 5.29 -6.97
C ASP A 372 -10.55 6.59 -6.31
N GLU A 373 -9.65 7.29 -7.01
CA GLU A 373 -9.05 8.55 -6.54
C GLU A 373 -10.10 9.62 -6.21
N LYS A 374 -11.30 9.58 -6.80
CA LYS A 374 -12.34 10.60 -6.58
C LYS A 374 -12.82 10.58 -5.13
N PHE A 375 -12.94 9.41 -4.53
CA PHE A 375 -13.31 9.28 -3.12
C PHE A 375 -12.24 9.81 -2.18
N LEU A 376 -10.95 9.56 -2.49
CA LEU A 376 -9.83 10.12 -1.73
C LEU A 376 -9.86 11.66 -1.76
N ILE A 377 -10.07 12.24 -2.94
CA ILE A 377 -10.21 13.70 -3.11
C ILE A 377 -11.40 14.21 -2.31
N GLN A 378 -12.56 13.55 -2.41
CA GLN A 378 -13.76 13.92 -1.67
C GLN A 378 -13.54 13.91 -0.14
N ALA A 379 -12.88 12.88 0.40
CA ALA A 379 -12.57 12.80 1.82
C ALA A 379 -11.68 13.97 2.29
N LEU A 380 -10.68 14.34 1.47
CA LEU A 380 -9.78 15.45 1.74
C LEU A 380 -10.48 16.82 1.63
N GLU A 381 -11.31 17.05 0.61
CA GLU A 381 -12.11 18.27 0.47
C GLU A 381 -13.08 18.45 1.64
N GLN A 382 -13.70 17.36 2.09
CA GLN A 382 -14.62 17.34 3.22
C GLN A 382 -13.90 17.41 4.58
N ALA A 383 -12.57 17.30 4.61
CA ALA A 383 -11.75 17.14 5.81
C ALA A 383 -12.29 16.04 6.73
N ASP A 384 -12.77 14.96 6.13
CA ASP A 384 -13.41 13.84 6.81
C ASP A 384 -12.36 12.75 7.07
N GLY A 385 -11.80 12.75 8.29
CA GLY A 385 -10.78 11.80 8.70
C GLY A 385 -11.29 10.36 8.84
N GLU A 386 -12.58 10.16 9.11
CA GLU A 386 -13.21 8.83 9.25
C GLU A 386 -13.44 8.21 7.88
N PHE A 387 -13.96 9.00 6.93
CA PHE A 387 -14.09 8.54 5.56
C PHE A 387 -12.72 8.22 4.94
N LEU A 388 -11.71 9.06 5.22
CA LEU A 388 -10.35 8.80 4.79
C LEU A 388 -9.80 7.50 5.40
N ASP A 389 -10.07 7.21 6.67
CA ASP A 389 -9.62 5.98 7.36
C ASP A 389 -10.16 4.73 6.63
N PHE A 390 -11.46 4.72 6.34
CA PHE A 390 -12.10 3.66 5.56
C PHE A 390 -11.47 3.46 4.18
N LEU A 391 -11.19 4.55 3.46
CA LEU A 391 -10.58 4.47 2.13
C LEU A 391 -9.17 3.89 2.19
N LEU A 392 -8.36 4.28 3.18
CA LEU A 392 -6.99 3.80 3.30
C LEU A 392 -6.88 2.34 3.78
N ASP A 393 -7.87 1.85 4.52
CA ASP A 393 -7.96 0.43 4.92
C ASP A 393 -8.35 -0.49 3.75
N HIS A 394 -9.22 -0.01 2.84
CA HIS A 394 -9.88 -0.88 1.85
C HIS A 394 -9.55 -0.57 0.39
N GLY A 395 -9.01 0.61 0.08
CA GLY A 395 -8.58 1.00 -1.26
C GLY A 395 -7.07 0.83 -1.48
N GLU A 396 -6.67 0.76 -2.75
CA GLU A 396 -5.27 0.68 -3.16
C GLU A 396 -4.69 2.08 -3.42
N TYR A 397 -4.39 2.83 -2.36
CA TYR A 397 -3.80 4.18 -2.45
C TYR A 397 -2.32 4.21 -2.08
N THR A 398 -1.54 5.06 -2.75
CA THR A 398 -0.16 5.35 -2.39
C THR A 398 -0.12 6.68 -1.63
N LEU A 399 0.25 6.67 -0.36
CA LEU A 399 0.17 7.89 0.47
C LEU A 399 1.29 8.89 0.20
N ASP A 400 2.50 8.36 0.10
CA ASP A 400 3.70 9.12 -0.16
C ASP A 400 3.93 9.20 -1.67
N ASN A 401 4.26 10.40 -2.18
CA ASN A 401 4.63 10.60 -3.58
C ASN A 401 3.53 10.30 -4.62
N GLN A 402 2.26 10.21 -4.22
CA GLN A 402 1.11 10.25 -5.13
C GLN A 402 0.58 11.68 -5.20
N PRO A 403 0.77 12.39 -6.32
CA PRO A 403 0.20 13.72 -6.46
C PRO A 403 -1.31 13.64 -6.61
N ILE A 404 -1.98 14.60 -5.99
CA ILE A 404 -3.44 14.73 -6.04
C ILE A 404 -3.80 16.06 -6.69
N ARG A 405 -4.84 16.04 -7.52
CA ARG A 405 -5.39 17.24 -8.12
C ARG A 405 -6.75 17.54 -7.50
N ILE A 406 -6.82 18.64 -6.77
CA ILE A 406 -8.03 19.16 -6.15
C ILE A 406 -8.30 20.50 -6.79
N GLU A 407 -9.49 20.67 -7.36
CA GLU A 407 -9.81 21.77 -8.27
C GLU A 407 -8.78 21.87 -9.42
N ASP A 408 -8.06 22.98 -9.52
CA ASP A 408 -7.01 23.23 -10.52
C ASP A 408 -5.59 23.25 -9.94
N GLN A 409 -5.44 22.94 -8.66
CA GLN A 409 -4.14 22.87 -8.01
C GLN A 409 -3.67 21.41 -7.89
N THR A 410 -2.43 21.16 -8.32
CA THR A 410 -1.78 19.86 -8.13
C THR A 410 -0.89 19.93 -6.90
N PHE A 411 -1.15 19.06 -5.93
CA PHE A 411 -0.35 18.89 -4.72
C PHE A 411 0.53 17.65 -4.86
N LYS A 412 1.73 17.68 -4.28
CA LYS A 412 2.68 16.55 -4.35
C LYS A 412 2.18 15.29 -3.63
N SER A 413 1.37 15.45 -2.58
CA SER A 413 0.71 14.35 -1.87
C SER A 413 -0.47 14.85 -1.03
N ALA A 414 -1.24 13.92 -0.47
CA ALA A 414 -2.32 14.22 0.48
C ALA A 414 -1.82 15.01 1.72
N VAL A 415 -0.60 14.70 2.20
CA VAL A 415 0.04 15.43 3.29
C VAL A 415 0.29 16.89 2.91
N HIS A 416 0.73 17.15 1.68
CA HIS A 416 0.94 18.52 1.19
C HIS A 416 -0.37 19.30 1.12
N TYR A 417 -1.47 18.66 0.73
CA TYR A 417 -2.78 19.30 0.72
C TYR A 417 -3.27 19.64 2.13
N CYS A 418 -3.16 18.71 3.09
CA CYS A 418 -3.48 18.98 4.49
C CYS A 418 -2.68 20.18 5.01
N PHE A 419 -1.40 20.26 4.66
CA PHE A 419 -0.52 21.37 5.03
C PHE A 419 -0.89 22.72 4.40
N SER A 420 -1.21 22.75 3.09
CA SER A 420 -1.60 24.00 2.42
C SER A 420 -2.97 24.51 2.86
N THR A 421 -3.87 23.61 3.26
CA THR A 421 -5.28 23.94 3.52
C THR A 421 -5.57 24.15 5.01
N CYS A 422 -4.65 23.80 5.92
CA CYS A 422 -4.86 23.84 7.37
C CYS A 422 -5.20 25.22 7.94
N GLN A 423 -4.87 26.31 7.22
CA GLN A 423 -5.22 27.68 7.60
C GLN A 423 -6.68 28.04 7.25
N LYS A 424 -7.23 27.40 6.21
CA LYS A 424 -8.61 27.63 5.75
C LYS A 424 -9.61 26.71 6.45
N LYS A 425 -9.19 25.49 6.75
CA LYS A 425 -10.04 24.43 7.31
C LYS A 425 -9.21 23.55 8.25
N SER A 426 -9.83 23.03 9.30
CA SER A 426 -9.17 22.07 10.20
C SER A 426 -8.86 20.78 9.46
N MET A 427 -7.58 20.56 9.16
CA MET A 427 -7.07 19.36 8.48
C MET A 427 -6.37 18.38 9.44
N ALA A 428 -6.42 18.65 10.76
CA ALA A 428 -5.72 17.86 11.78
C ALA A 428 -6.18 16.39 11.79
N SER A 429 -7.50 16.15 11.70
CA SER A 429 -8.07 14.80 11.67
C SER A 429 -7.58 14.01 10.43
N CYS A 430 -7.66 14.59 9.23
CA CYS A 430 -7.15 13.94 8.02
C CYS A 430 -5.64 13.67 8.10
N LEU A 431 -4.84 14.62 8.58
CA LEU A 431 -3.41 14.39 8.73
C LEU A 431 -3.13 13.28 9.76
N SER A 432 -3.87 13.25 10.87
CA SER A 432 -3.74 12.19 11.88
C SER A 432 -4.02 10.81 11.28
N THR A 433 -5.08 10.68 10.48
CA THR A 433 -5.40 9.46 9.73
C THR A 433 -4.27 9.10 8.75
N LEU A 434 -3.77 10.05 7.95
CA LEU A 434 -2.65 9.80 7.03
C LEU A 434 -1.40 9.29 7.75
N LEU A 435 -1.05 9.89 8.90
CA LEU A 435 0.09 9.47 9.72
C LEU A 435 -0.08 8.05 10.27
N ARG A 436 -1.29 7.70 10.72
CA ARG A 436 -1.60 6.36 11.23
C ARG A 436 -1.44 5.27 10.17
N HIS A 437 -1.82 5.58 8.93
CA HIS A 437 -1.59 4.72 7.77
C HIS A 437 -0.16 4.79 7.22
N GLY A 438 0.66 5.63 7.84
CA GLY A 438 2.11 5.72 7.68
C GLY A 438 2.57 6.61 6.53
N ALA A 439 1.78 7.62 6.18
CA ALA A 439 2.25 8.75 5.38
C ALA A 439 3.37 9.51 6.11
N SER A 440 4.36 9.98 5.38
CA SER A 440 5.49 10.72 5.95
C SER A 440 5.21 12.22 6.02
N ILE A 441 5.35 12.81 7.21
CA ILE A 441 5.36 14.27 7.40
C ILE A 441 6.77 14.89 7.22
N LEU A 442 7.78 14.05 7.03
CA LEU A 442 9.17 14.46 6.78
C LEU A 442 9.43 14.83 5.30
N VAL A 443 8.37 14.98 4.51
CA VAL A 443 8.43 15.42 3.12
C VAL A 443 8.81 16.91 3.02
N LYS A 444 9.48 17.27 1.92
CA LYS A 444 9.94 18.65 1.65
C LYS A 444 8.77 19.52 1.17
N GLY A 445 8.55 20.65 1.83
CA GLY A 445 7.60 21.69 1.42
C GLY A 445 8.02 22.44 0.15
N THR A 446 7.26 23.46 -0.22
CA THR A 446 7.52 24.29 -1.42
C THR A 446 8.85 25.04 -1.35
N ASN A 447 9.28 25.40 -0.14
CA ASN A 447 10.56 26.04 0.13
C ASN A 447 11.74 25.04 0.29
N GLY A 448 11.52 23.73 0.08
CA GLY A 448 12.53 22.68 0.26
C GLY A 448 12.75 22.23 1.71
N MET A 449 12.14 22.90 2.69
CA MET A 449 12.24 22.58 4.11
C MET A 449 11.25 21.48 4.50
N PRO A 450 11.58 20.55 5.42
CA PRO A 450 10.64 19.53 5.86
C PRO A 450 9.37 20.14 6.47
N LEU A 451 8.18 19.62 6.11
CA LEU A 451 6.91 20.10 6.65
C LEU A 451 6.84 19.97 8.17
N ALA A 452 7.37 18.86 8.71
CA ALA A 452 7.50 18.63 10.15
C ALA A 452 8.19 19.78 10.90
N TYR A 453 9.28 20.34 10.34
CA TYR A 453 9.97 21.48 10.96
C TYR A 453 9.04 22.70 11.06
N THR A 454 8.29 22.99 10.00
CA THR A 454 7.39 24.16 9.98
C THR A 454 6.28 24.03 11.02
N ILE A 455 5.75 22.81 11.22
CA ILE A 455 4.74 22.54 12.25
C ILE A 455 5.31 22.72 13.66
N LEU A 456 6.55 22.26 13.91
CA LEU A 456 7.17 22.31 15.23
C LEU A 456 7.68 23.71 15.60
N SER A 457 8.21 24.45 14.62
CA SER A 457 8.76 25.80 14.81
C SER A 457 7.70 26.90 14.89
N THR A 458 6.48 26.63 14.41
CA THR A 458 5.37 27.59 14.48
C THR A 458 4.57 27.39 15.77
N PRO A 459 4.50 28.39 16.66
CA PRO A 459 3.66 28.31 17.86
C PRO A 459 2.20 28.04 17.47
N GLN A 460 1.56 27.08 18.14
CA GLN A 460 0.14 26.72 17.94
C GLN A 460 -0.24 26.39 16.48
N HIS A 461 0.65 25.75 15.72
CA HIS A 461 0.35 25.34 14.35
C HIS A 461 -0.92 24.48 14.27
N PRO A 462 -1.89 24.73 13.34
CA PRO A 462 -3.17 23.99 13.27
C PRO A 462 -3.05 22.47 13.10
N LEU A 463 -1.92 21.99 12.57
CA LEU A 463 -1.62 20.57 12.37
C LEU A 463 -0.86 19.91 13.53
N ARG A 464 -0.47 20.67 14.56
CA ARG A 464 0.22 20.13 15.73
C ARG A 464 -0.59 19.04 16.47
N PRO A 465 -1.92 19.16 16.63
CA PRO A 465 -2.73 18.10 17.25
C PRO A 465 -2.59 16.74 16.54
N ALA A 466 -2.40 16.72 15.21
CA ALA A 466 -2.22 15.47 14.46
C ALA A 466 -0.91 14.74 14.85
N LEU A 467 0.15 15.49 15.15
CA LEU A 467 1.41 14.92 15.66
C LEU A 467 1.23 14.44 17.11
N GLU A 468 0.45 15.17 17.90
CA GLU A 468 0.16 14.82 19.29
C GLU A 468 -0.76 13.60 19.43
N GLU A 469 -1.63 13.31 18.46
CA GLU A 469 -2.39 12.06 18.43
C GLU A 469 -1.52 10.87 18.00
N ASN A 470 -0.52 11.12 17.15
CA ASN A 470 0.41 10.10 16.63
C ASN A 470 1.79 10.20 17.30
N ARG A 471 1.85 10.45 18.62
CA ARG A 471 3.12 10.71 19.32
C ARG A 471 4.13 9.59 19.09
N SER A 472 3.72 8.33 19.17
CA SER A 472 4.60 7.16 19.01
C SER A 472 5.33 7.12 17.66
N LEU A 473 4.72 7.66 16.59
CA LEU A 473 5.30 7.74 15.26
C LEU A 473 6.09 9.04 15.04
N THR A 474 5.83 10.07 15.84
CA THR A 474 6.35 11.44 15.66
C THR A 474 7.08 11.95 16.90
N LEU A 475 6.40 12.64 17.81
CA LEU A 475 6.99 13.36 18.94
C LEU A 475 7.69 12.47 19.99
N GLN A 476 7.38 11.18 20.01
CA GLN A 476 7.98 10.15 20.85
C GLN A 476 8.80 9.14 20.02
N SER A 477 9.22 9.53 18.83
CA SER A 477 9.98 8.69 17.91
C SER A 477 11.40 9.23 17.74
N ARG A 478 12.38 8.40 18.12
CA ARG A 478 13.80 8.64 17.80
C ARG A 478 13.99 8.87 16.30
N TYR A 479 13.39 8.00 15.50
CA TYR A 479 13.53 8.01 14.05
C TYR A 479 13.05 9.34 13.46
N PHE A 480 11.91 9.85 13.95
CA PHE A 480 11.36 11.12 13.51
C PHE A 480 12.34 12.28 13.67
N TYR A 481 12.90 12.46 14.88
CA TYR A 481 13.86 13.55 15.14
C TYR A 481 15.20 13.35 14.42
N ALA A 482 15.72 12.11 14.37
CA ALA A 482 16.97 11.81 13.67
C ALA A 482 16.86 12.13 12.18
N GLN A 483 15.77 11.72 11.53
CA GLN A 483 15.52 12.02 10.12
C GLN A 483 15.26 13.51 9.88
N LEU A 484 14.52 14.18 10.78
CA LEU A 484 14.28 15.62 10.68
C LEU A 484 15.61 16.39 10.73
N ALA A 485 16.50 16.06 11.67
CA ALA A 485 17.81 16.68 11.78
C ALA A 485 18.68 16.45 10.53
N ASN A 486 18.69 15.24 9.98
CA ASN A 486 19.45 14.94 8.76
C ASN A 486 18.90 15.71 7.54
N LEU A 487 17.58 15.80 7.39
CA LEU A 487 16.96 16.57 6.32
C LEU A 487 17.25 18.07 6.45
N MET A 488 17.25 18.60 7.68
CA MET A 488 17.64 19.99 7.94
C MET A 488 19.11 20.24 7.63
N GLN A 489 20.00 19.31 7.99
CA GLN A 489 21.42 19.39 7.63
C GLN A 489 21.60 19.49 6.12
N ASN A 490 20.91 18.63 5.36
CA ASN A 490 21.01 18.63 3.90
C ASN A 490 20.47 19.94 3.31
N TYR A 491 19.37 20.46 3.85
CA TYR A 491 18.84 21.77 3.47
C TYR A 491 19.85 22.91 3.73
N ILE A 492 20.53 22.90 4.88
CA ILE A 492 21.55 23.91 5.22
C ILE A 492 22.79 23.80 4.31
N MET A 493 23.18 22.58 3.93
CA MET A 493 24.36 22.34 3.09
C MET A 493 24.12 22.68 1.62
N THR A 494 22.89 22.51 1.13
CA THR A 494 22.54 22.70 -0.29
C THR A 494 21.84 24.03 -0.58
N GLY A 495 21.21 24.63 0.43
CA GLY A 495 20.44 25.86 0.31
C GLY A 495 21.29 27.12 0.39
N VAL A 496 20.94 28.13 -0.41
CA VAL A 496 21.41 29.50 -0.22
C VAL A 496 20.59 30.12 0.92
N VAL A 497 21.08 29.96 2.15
CA VAL A 497 20.44 30.49 3.37
C VAL A 497 21.28 31.64 3.90
N ASP A 498 20.63 32.74 4.29
CA ASP A 498 21.30 33.85 4.97
C ASP A 498 21.92 33.41 6.30
N SER A 499 22.95 34.12 6.76
CA SER A 499 23.76 33.71 7.91
C SER A 499 22.96 33.60 9.22
N GLU A 500 22.01 34.52 9.44
CA GLU A 500 21.19 34.57 10.67
C GLU A 500 20.20 33.41 10.71
N ARG A 501 19.51 33.14 9.60
CA ARG A 501 18.60 32.00 9.48
C ARG A 501 19.35 30.68 9.53
N LYS A 502 20.57 30.63 8.99
CA LYS A 502 21.43 29.43 9.08
C LYS A 502 21.79 29.13 10.52
N GLU A 503 22.10 30.13 11.34
CA GLU A 503 22.39 29.94 12.76
C GLU A 503 21.19 29.37 13.52
N LYS A 504 20.00 29.98 13.34
CA LYS A 504 18.76 29.48 13.95
C LYS A 504 18.45 28.04 13.55
N LEU A 505 18.52 27.73 12.25
CA LEU A 505 18.30 26.36 11.76
C LEU A 505 19.33 25.37 12.31
N THR A 506 20.56 25.81 12.52
CA THR A 506 21.61 24.98 13.13
C THR A 506 21.28 24.67 14.60
N GLN A 507 20.82 25.68 15.36
CA GLN A 507 20.39 25.49 16.75
C GLN A 507 19.20 24.53 16.86
N ASP A 508 18.18 24.70 16.01
CA ASP A 508 17.00 23.82 15.97
C ASP A 508 17.40 22.38 15.59
N MET A 509 18.28 22.22 14.59
CA MET A 509 18.81 20.91 14.18
C MET A 509 19.54 20.21 15.32
N GLU A 510 20.39 20.92 16.08
CA GLU A 510 21.07 20.35 17.24
C GLU A 510 20.10 19.97 18.35
N SER A 511 19.06 20.77 18.59
CA SER A 511 17.98 20.41 19.53
C SER A 511 17.33 19.07 19.15
N TYR A 512 17.01 18.85 17.87
CA TYR A 512 16.45 17.58 17.42
C TYR A 512 17.44 16.41 17.51
N ARG A 513 18.75 16.65 17.30
CA ARG A 513 19.78 15.63 17.52
C ARG A 513 19.87 15.21 18.99
N VAL A 514 19.86 16.18 19.90
CA VAL A 514 19.85 15.93 21.35
C VAL A 514 18.60 15.13 21.73
N GLU A 515 17.44 15.47 21.17
CA GLU A 515 16.19 14.76 21.43
C GLU A 515 16.25 13.31 20.91
N ALA A 516 16.75 13.09 19.68
CA ALA A 516 16.97 11.73 19.17
C ALA A 516 17.95 10.91 20.04
N GLN A 517 19.01 11.54 20.55
CA GLN A 517 19.96 10.90 21.47
C GLN A 517 19.32 10.58 22.83
N SER A 518 18.40 11.41 23.32
CA SER A 518 17.66 11.17 24.55
C SER A 518 16.89 9.85 24.48
N PHE A 519 16.28 9.54 23.33
CA PHE A 519 15.59 8.27 23.09
C PHE A 519 16.53 7.06 23.00
N LEU A 520 17.75 7.23 22.49
CA LEU A 520 18.77 6.16 22.50
C LEU A 520 19.20 5.83 23.92
N LEU A 521 19.46 6.86 24.72
CA LEU A 521 19.82 6.70 26.12
C LEU A 521 18.66 6.05 26.89
N SER A 522 17.41 6.48 26.67
CA SER A 522 16.25 5.85 27.29
C SER A 522 16.06 4.40 26.87
N LYS A 523 16.21 4.06 25.57
CA LYS A 523 16.17 2.67 25.07
C LYS A 523 17.25 1.79 25.71
N ASN A 524 18.46 2.32 25.86
CA ASN A 524 19.56 1.62 26.53
C ASN A 524 19.32 1.45 28.04
N LEU A 525 18.61 2.41 28.66
CA LEU A 525 18.09 2.31 30.04
C LEU A 525 16.86 1.36 30.13
N ASP A 526 16.16 1.15 29.01
CA ASP A 526 14.94 0.34 28.85
C ASP A 526 15.15 -1.15 28.57
N LYS A 527 16.29 -1.69 28.99
CA LYS A 527 16.29 -3.06 29.52
C LYS A 527 15.53 -3.14 30.87
N GLY A 528 14.42 -2.39 31.03
CA GLY A 528 13.41 -2.53 32.09
C GLY A 528 12.58 -1.29 32.53
N ILE A 529 13.05 -0.02 32.49
CA ILE A 529 12.45 1.06 33.33
C ILE A 529 12.34 2.48 32.69
N GLY A 530 13.10 2.80 31.65
CA GLY A 530 13.22 4.13 31.03
C GLY A 530 11.92 4.72 30.47
N ASN A 531 11.07 3.93 29.81
CA ASN A 531 9.83 4.39 29.18
C ASN A 531 8.78 4.78 30.23
N LYS A 532 8.80 4.12 31.39
CA LYS A 532 7.94 4.46 32.53
C LYS A 532 8.41 5.77 33.17
N LEU A 533 9.73 5.95 33.32
CA LEU A 533 10.32 7.18 33.84
C LEU A 533 10.04 8.37 32.91
N ARG A 534 10.15 8.18 31.58
CA ARG A 534 9.89 9.24 30.60
C ARG A 534 8.41 9.64 30.56
N LYS A 535 7.49 8.68 30.58
CA LYS A 535 6.06 8.98 30.75
C LYS A 535 5.78 9.74 32.03
N GLN A 536 6.47 9.42 33.13
CA GLN A 536 6.34 10.14 34.40
C GLN A 536 6.94 11.56 34.33
N VAL A 537 8.05 11.76 33.62
CA VAL A 537 8.66 13.08 33.39
C VAL A 537 7.78 13.94 32.48
N ASP A 538 7.25 13.38 31.39
CA ASP A 538 6.33 14.07 30.48
C ASP A 538 5.02 14.43 31.20
N GLN A 539 4.50 13.52 32.04
CA GLN A 539 3.35 13.77 32.91
C GLN A 539 3.64 14.86 33.96
N LEU A 540 4.84 14.86 34.56
CA LEU A 540 5.26 15.92 35.48
C LEU A 540 5.42 17.27 34.77
N ALA A 541 5.92 17.29 33.54
CA ALA A 541 6.03 18.49 32.72
C ALA A 541 4.66 19.05 32.33
N GLU A 542 3.67 18.20 32.05
CA GLU A 542 2.27 18.60 31.83
C GLU A 542 1.62 19.15 33.13
N ILE A 543 1.94 18.57 34.30
CA ILE A 543 1.40 19.01 35.61
C ILE A 543 2.03 20.34 36.09
N LEU A 544 3.30 20.60 35.74
CA LEU A 544 4.07 21.77 36.19
C LEU A 544 3.87 23.04 35.34
N MET A 545 2.86 23.09 34.46
CA MET A 545 2.52 24.31 33.72
C MET A 545 1.72 25.30 34.60
N PRO A 546 2.40 26.28 35.24
CA PRO A 546 1.92 27.66 35.16
C PRO A 546 2.99 28.74 34.89
N LYS A 547 2.71 29.52 33.84
CA LYS A 547 2.85 30.97 33.58
C LYS A 547 4.19 31.72 33.52
N ASP A 548 5.35 31.24 33.98
CA ASP A 548 6.62 31.96 33.73
C ASP A 548 7.72 31.05 33.15
N ASP A 549 8.03 31.28 31.88
CA ASP A 549 8.91 30.46 31.01
C ASP A 549 10.41 30.52 31.36
N SER A 550 10.85 31.45 32.21
CA SER A 550 12.28 31.68 32.45
C SER A 550 12.92 30.70 33.45
N GLY A 551 12.23 30.37 34.54
CA GLY A 551 12.79 29.52 35.61
C GLY A 551 12.80 28.02 35.29
N LEU A 552 11.87 27.57 34.44
CA LEU A 552 11.73 26.15 34.11
C LEU A 552 12.84 25.66 33.17
N ASN A 553 13.26 26.50 32.21
CA ASN A 553 14.34 26.16 31.29
C ASN A 553 15.68 26.03 32.03
N GLU A 554 16.00 26.95 32.94
CA GLU A 554 17.21 26.84 33.77
C GLU A 554 17.18 25.61 34.67
N TYR A 555 16.04 25.27 35.27
CA TYR A 555 15.92 24.08 36.11
C TYR A 555 16.02 22.78 35.32
N GLN A 556 15.34 22.68 34.17
CA GLN A 556 15.44 21.52 33.27
C GLN A 556 16.86 21.38 32.70
N GLN A 557 17.49 22.48 32.33
CA GLN A 557 18.85 22.51 31.81
C GLN A 557 19.88 22.20 32.91
N SER A 558 19.63 22.59 34.16
CA SER A 558 20.49 22.29 35.32
C SER A 558 20.38 20.83 35.76
N ILE A 559 19.17 20.23 35.75
CA ILE A 559 18.99 18.78 35.95
C ILE A 559 19.64 17.99 34.81
N ARG A 560 19.40 18.38 33.55
CA ARG A 560 19.99 17.72 32.37
C ARG A 560 21.52 17.86 32.35
N SER A 561 22.04 19.02 32.72
CA SER A 561 23.48 19.29 32.86
C SER A 561 24.09 18.47 33.99
N SER A 562 23.44 18.39 35.16
CA SER A 562 23.91 17.60 36.31
C SER A 562 23.91 16.10 36.01
N ILE A 563 22.94 15.61 35.22
CA ILE A 563 22.92 14.23 34.70
C ILE A 563 24.07 14.01 33.73
N HIS A 564 24.36 14.96 32.84
CA HIS A 564 25.47 14.86 31.88
C HIS A 564 26.85 14.98 32.52
N GLN A 565 27.03 15.87 33.50
CA GLN A 565 28.30 16.11 34.19
C GLN A 565 28.59 15.04 35.26
N GLY A 566 27.56 14.48 35.89
CA GLY A 566 27.69 13.43 36.91
C GLY A 566 27.92 12.00 36.38
N LEU A 567 27.92 11.79 35.05
CA LEU A 567 28.02 10.46 34.43
C LEU A 567 29.16 10.30 33.41
N PRO A 568 30.45 10.46 33.80
CA PRO A 568 31.51 9.82 33.04
C PRO A 568 31.48 8.31 33.34
N GLY A 569 31.07 7.52 32.35
CA GLY A 569 31.15 6.05 32.38
C GLY A 569 29.87 5.33 32.81
N VAL A 570 28.86 5.33 31.94
CA VAL A 570 27.57 4.61 32.10
C VAL A 570 27.69 3.11 31.74
N ARG A 571 28.83 2.48 32.03
CA ARG A 571 28.97 1.01 31.97
C ARG A 571 28.97 0.35 33.36
N ASN A 572 28.99 1.14 34.44
CA ASN A 572 29.08 0.60 35.80
C ASN A 572 27.70 0.61 36.51
N PRO A 573 27.13 -0.55 36.87
CA PRO A 573 25.81 -0.65 37.53
C PRO A 573 25.72 0.05 38.90
N LYS A 574 26.85 0.38 39.54
CA LYS A 574 26.87 1.20 40.76
C LYS A 574 26.48 2.65 40.51
N ASN A 575 26.89 3.23 39.38
CA ASN A 575 26.54 4.59 38.99
C ASN A 575 25.04 4.70 38.66
N LEU A 576 24.48 3.62 38.10
CA LEU A 576 23.04 3.50 37.81
C LEU A 576 22.18 3.47 39.08
N ARG A 577 22.61 2.75 40.13
CA ARG A 577 21.91 2.76 41.43
C ARG A 577 21.92 4.14 42.09
N ARG A 578 23.01 4.88 41.94
CA ARG A 578 23.19 6.23 42.49
C ARG A 578 22.29 7.26 41.78
N ALA A 579 22.21 7.20 40.46
CA ALA A 579 21.27 8.02 39.67
C ALA A 579 19.80 7.74 40.06
N ASN A 580 19.43 6.47 40.24
CA ASN A 580 18.08 6.10 40.67
C ASN A 580 17.72 6.57 42.09
N LEU A 581 18.68 6.64 43.01
CA LEU A 581 18.48 7.20 44.35
C LEU A 581 18.24 8.72 44.28
N LEU A 582 19.02 9.43 43.46
CA LEU A 582 18.83 10.87 43.24
C LEU A 582 17.46 11.19 42.65
N PHE A 583 17.05 10.44 41.63
CA PHE A 583 15.73 10.63 41.02
C PHE A 583 14.59 10.36 42.00
N LYS A 584 14.69 9.32 42.83
CA LYS A 584 13.68 9.02 43.86
C LYS A 584 13.59 10.11 44.92
N GLU A 585 14.72 10.63 45.38
CA GLU A 585 14.73 11.71 46.35
C GLU A 585 14.27 13.04 45.75
N ALA A 586 14.63 13.36 44.51
CA ALA A 586 14.11 14.54 43.81
C ALA A 586 12.58 14.48 43.64
N ILE A 587 12.03 13.32 43.27
CA ILE A 587 10.59 13.09 43.18
C ILE A 587 9.92 13.26 44.55
N LYS A 588 10.50 12.70 45.60
CA LYS A 588 9.99 12.85 46.96
C LYS A 588 10.01 14.31 47.43
N PHE A 589 11.07 15.04 47.11
CA PHE A 589 11.21 16.46 47.44
C PHE A 589 10.15 17.35 46.76
N ILE A 590 9.81 17.02 45.52
CA ILE A 590 8.74 17.68 44.75
C ILE A 590 7.36 17.30 45.29
N GLN A 591 7.13 16.03 45.62
CA GLN A 591 5.86 15.53 46.18
C GLN A 591 5.57 16.09 47.58
N GLU A 592 6.60 16.46 48.34
CA GLU A 592 6.47 17.05 49.68
C GLU A 592 6.33 18.58 49.67
N ASP A 593 6.21 19.21 48.49
CA ASP A 593 6.07 20.68 48.29
C ASP A 593 7.19 21.51 48.96
N LYS A 594 8.39 20.92 49.04
CA LYS A 594 9.57 21.52 49.69
C LYS A 594 10.42 22.37 48.73
N MET A 595 9.97 22.60 47.49
CA MET A 595 10.72 23.36 46.49
C MET A 595 11.06 24.78 46.95
N GLY A 596 10.18 25.45 47.69
CA GLY A 596 10.43 26.78 48.24
C GLY A 596 11.49 26.83 49.36
N THR A 597 11.91 25.68 49.88
CA THR A 597 12.94 25.57 50.93
C THR A 597 14.29 25.09 50.40
N TRP A 598 14.39 24.82 49.09
CA TRP A 598 15.63 24.36 48.48
C TRP A 598 16.51 25.55 48.12
N ASN A 599 17.50 25.80 48.97
CA ASN A 599 18.48 26.88 48.84
C ASN A 599 19.65 26.53 47.88
N GLY A 600 19.52 25.48 47.07
CA GLY A 600 20.46 25.17 45.99
C GLY A 600 21.89 24.80 46.42
N GLU A 601 22.14 24.59 47.71
CA GLU A 601 23.50 24.36 48.21
C GLU A 601 24.05 23.01 47.72
N GLU A 602 25.17 23.10 47.01
CA GLU A 602 25.99 22.01 46.47
C GLU A 602 26.30 20.91 47.51
N ASP A 603 26.39 21.30 48.79
CA ASP A 603 26.66 20.41 49.92
C ASP A 603 25.51 19.44 50.21
N HIS A 604 24.25 19.84 49.96
CA HIS A 604 23.10 18.95 50.11
C HIS A 604 23.12 17.85 49.04
N LEU A 605 23.50 18.22 47.81
CA LEU A 605 23.72 17.30 46.70
C LEU A 605 24.94 16.41 46.96
N LYS A 606 26.08 16.92 47.43
CA LYS A 606 27.27 16.13 47.79
C LYS A 606 26.98 15.07 48.85
N LYS A 607 26.18 15.43 49.87
CA LYS A 607 25.76 14.53 50.96
C LYS A 607 24.79 13.44 50.48
N LEU A 608 23.86 13.77 49.60
CA LEU A 608 22.96 12.83 48.91
C LEU A 608 23.71 11.91 47.95
N LEU A 609 24.72 12.45 47.28
CA LEU A 609 25.57 11.72 46.38
C LEU A 609 26.50 10.78 47.16
N GLY A 610 26.96 11.12 48.36
CA GLY A 610 27.99 10.34 49.08
C GLY A 610 29.38 10.49 48.46
N VAL A 611 29.60 11.63 47.79
CA VAL A 611 30.93 12.05 47.32
C VAL A 611 31.58 12.76 48.51
N LYS A 612 32.80 12.36 48.88
CA LYS A 612 33.60 13.11 49.87
C LYS A 612 34.15 14.36 49.23
#